data_AF-A0A934V4D5-F1
#
_entry.id   AF-A0A934V4D5-F1
#
_cell.length_a   1.000
_cell.length_b   1.000
_cell.length_c   1.000
_cell.angle_alpha   90.00
_cell.angle_beta   90.00
_cell.angle_gamma   90.00
#
_symmetry.space_group_name_H-M   'P 1'
#
loop_
_entity.id
_entity.type
_entity.pdbx_description
1 polymer ?
#
loop_
_entity_poly.entity_id
_entity_poly.type
_entity_poly.pdbx_seq_one_letter_code
_entity_poly.pdbx_strand_id
1 'polypeptide(L)'
;MGAVLLLTASCAAGGREGTAIPDGDAAAEYVTAKFSTTLERLDEDLSANEPRQSTHRSYTRIDDKKSDNTVTAIQVGSPPSRLFKNHSNRDSADYRDYYHPAGSDVEYTLLGPVYADLAPTTWVSIPYDNAGYGVCFWGGYTAVCRMLSTVQSSLENGNAAKQAKSLRDGSVELTAEVTLRDFLEERVVILPDWALEPISEEMRDEVIETRIKLDPEGRLKEIEMNGLISGGGHEIEIKEHYQVLEPPTEESLPTIPPDDQVTALKTDAQVDEFYDRMNEITSGG
;
A
#
# COMPACT_ATOMS: atom_id res chain seq x y z
N MET A 1 10.31 72.30 21.11
CA MET A 1 10.52 71.00 21.80
C MET A 1 9.28 70.15 21.58
N GLY A 2 9.26 69.33 20.53
CA GLY A 2 8.15 68.44 20.20
C GLY A 2 8.61 67.00 20.36
N ALA A 3 7.95 66.24 21.23
CA ALA A 3 8.26 64.85 21.52
C ALA A 3 7.61 63.95 20.45
N VAL A 4 8.43 63.16 19.76
CA VAL A 4 8.01 62.15 18.80
C VAL A 4 7.74 60.85 19.56
N LEU A 5 6.48 60.42 19.58
CA LEU A 5 6.04 59.11 20.09
C LEU A 5 6.42 58.03 19.08
N LEU A 6 7.39 57.18 19.45
CA LEU A 6 7.73 55.95 18.75
C LEU A 6 6.68 54.87 19.08
N LEU A 7 5.87 54.51 18.10
CA LEU A 7 5.02 53.32 18.11
C LEU A 7 5.89 52.09 17.87
N THR A 8 6.16 51.31 18.91
CA THR A 8 6.75 49.98 18.80
C THR A 8 5.67 48.98 18.38
N ALA A 9 5.55 48.74 17.06
CA ALA A 9 4.83 47.58 16.56
C ALA A 9 5.64 46.32 16.91
N SER A 10 5.22 45.61 17.97
CA SER A 10 5.71 44.26 18.24
C SER A 10 5.06 43.31 17.23
N CYS A 11 5.78 43.00 16.15
CA CYS A 11 5.46 41.83 15.36
C CYS A 11 5.84 40.60 16.19
N ALA A 12 4.83 39.86 16.64
CA ALA A 12 5.00 38.57 17.27
C ALA A 12 5.73 37.63 16.31
N ALA A 13 7.02 37.39 16.58
CA ALA A 13 7.79 36.30 16.02
C ALA A 13 7.25 34.99 16.62
N GLY A 14 6.16 34.49 16.03
CA GLY A 14 5.48 33.26 16.45
C GLY A 14 5.30 32.26 15.32
N GLY A 15 5.98 32.44 14.18
CA GLY A 15 6.09 31.41 13.16
C GLY A 15 7.29 30.53 13.47
N ARG A 16 7.08 29.28 13.85
CA ARG A 16 8.12 28.25 13.71
C ARG A 16 8.40 28.13 12.21
N GLU A 17 9.41 28.84 11.73
CA GLU A 17 10.01 28.58 10.41
C GLU A 17 10.45 27.12 10.38
N GLY A 18 10.13 26.40 9.30
CA GLY A 18 10.73 25.11 9.04
C GLY A 18 12.24 25.30 9.04
N THR A 19 12.94 24.61 9.94
CA THR A 19 14.40 24.67 9.99
C THR A 19 14.95 24.20 8.65
N ALA A 20 15.63 25.10 7.93
CA ALA A 20 16.40 24.72 6.75
C ALA A 20 17.44 23.67 7.17
N ILE A 21 17.46 22.54 6.46
CA ILE A 21 18.46 21.50 6.65
C ILE A 21 19.81 22.06 6.16
N PRO A 22 20.94 21.86 6.86
CA PRO A 22 22.27 22.29 6.39
C PRO A 22 22.62 21.66 5.04
N ASP A 23 23.25 22.38 4.11
CA ASP A 23 23.68 21.81 2.81
C ASP A 23 24.75 20.69 2.97
N GLY A 24 24.68 19.68 2.10
CA GLY A 24 25.70 18.62 1.94
C GLY A 24 25.38 17.28 2.64
N ASP A 25 26.41 16.46 2.84
CA ASP A 25 26.31 15.07 3.34
C ASP A 25 25.64 14.94 4.72
N ALA A 26 25.69 15.98 5.56
CA ALA A 26 25.02 16.02 6.85
C ALA A 26 23.48 16.13 6.75
N ALA A 27 22.95 16.72 5.67
CA ALA A 27 21.53 16.62 5.34
C ALA A 27 21.14 15.19 5.01
N ALA A 28 21.94 14.53 4.18
CA ALA A 28 21.70 13.17 3.75
C ALA A 28 21.72 12.20 4.93
N GLU A 29 22.71 12.28 5.83
CA GLU A 29 22.75 11.46 7.05
C GLU A 29 21.55 11.71 7.98
N TYR A 30 21.15 12.97 8.16
CA TYR A 30 19.99 13.31 8.98
C TYR A 30 18.68 12.79 8.37
N VAL A 31 18.51 12.94 7.06
CA VAL A 31 17.36 12.46 6.29
C VAL A 31 17.32 10.93 6.35
N THR A 32 18.42 10.25 6.06
CA THR A 32 18.53 8.79 6.13
C THR A 32 18.23 8.26 7.53
N ALA A 33 18.80 8.85 8.59
CA ALA A 33 18.52 8.42 9.96
C ALA A 33 17.04 8.61 10.33
N LYS A 34 16.43 9.73 9.94
CA LYS A 34 14.99 9.95 10.12
C LYS A 34 14.16 8.95 9.33
N PHE A 35 14.59 8.62 8.11
CA PHE A 35 13.93 7.67 7.24
C PHE A 35 13.95 6.25 7.84
N SER A 36 15.11 5.78 8.27
CA SER A 36 15.27 4.46 8.89
C SER A 36 14.44 4.33 10.17
N THR A 37 14.49 5.32 11.07
CA THR A 37 13.65 5.31 12.29
C THR A 37 12.15 5.36 11.98
N THR A 38 11.74 6.05 10.91
CA THR A 38 10.36 6.02 10.44
C THR A 38 9.97 4.62 9.96
N LEU A 39 10.79 4.00 9.10
CA LEU A 39 10.54 2.66 8.58
C LEU A 39 10.42 1.61 9.70
N GLU A 40 11.30 1.66 10.71
CA GLU A 40 11.24 0.79 11.89
C GLU A 40 9.92 0.93 12.64
N ARG A 41 9.39 2.16 12.77
CA ARG A 41 8.11 2.43 13.45
C ARG A 41 6.89 2.06 12.64
N LEU A 42 7.01 2.00 11.32
CA LEU A 42 5.90 1.67 10.43
C LEU A 42 5.49 0.20 10.55
N ASP A 43 6.43 -0.71 10.82
CA ASP A 43 6.13 -2.11 11.10
C ASP A 43 5.31 -2.25 12.39
N GLU A 44 5.74 -1.55 13.46
CA GLU A 44 5.00 -1.48 14.72
C GLU A 44 3.58 -0.92 14.50
N ASP A 45 3.47 0.17 13.73
CA ASP A 45 2.21 0.83 13.43
C ASP A 45 1.26 -0.10 12.66
N LEU A 46 1.72 -0.75 11.60
CA LEU A 46 0.92 -1.67 10.79
C LEU A 46 0.44 -2.87 11.59
N SER A 47 1.22 -3.34 12.57
CA SER A 47 0.88 -4.49 13.40
C SER A 47 -0.12 -4.21 14.55
N ALA A 48 -0.49 -2.95 14.78
CA ALA A 48 -1.36 -2.55 15.88
C ALA A 48 -2.83 -3.01 15.71
N ASN A 49 -3.55 -3.14 16.84
CA ASN A 49 -4.96 -3.55 16.88
C ASN A 49 -5.95 -2.38 16.78
N GLU A 50 -5.50 -1.21 16.37
CA GLU A 50 -6.37 -0.03 16.23
C GLU A 50 -7.30 -0.19 15.01
N PRO A 51 -8.52 0.37 15.06
CA PRO A 51 -9.37 0.45 13.88
C PRO A 51 -8.65 1.20 12.76
N ARG A 52 -8.57 0.58 11.58
CA ARG A 52 -7.83 1.14 10.46
C ARG A 52 -8.51 0.87 9.15
N GLN A 53 -8.55 1.89 8.31
CA GLN A 53 -9.01 1.80 6.94
C GLN A 53 -7.95 2.41 6.03
N SER A 54 -7.67 1.73 4.92
CA SER A 54 -6.78 2.25 3.89
C SER A 54 -7.22 1.82 2.51
N THR A 55 -6.72 2.53 1.50
CA THR A 55 -6.84 2.12 0.10
C THR A 55 -5.47 2.11 -0.55
N HIS A 56 -5.25 1.14 -1.42
CA HIS A 56 -4.11 1.06 -2.31
C HIS A 56 -4.62 1.01 -3.76
N ARG A 57 -4.41 2.10 -4.51
CA ARG A 57 -4.64 2.11 -5.95
C ARG A 57 -3.35 1.71 -6.65
N SER A 58 -3.43 0.65 -7.44
CA SER A 58 -2.32 0.13 -8.24
C SER A 58 -2.66 0.29 -9.71
N TYR A 59 -1.75 0.89 -10.46
CA TYR A 59 -1.81 0.96 -11.91
C TYR A 59 -0.44 0.66 -12.47
N THR A 60 -0.39 -0.33 -13.35
CA THR A 60 0.82 -0.68 -14.09
C THR A 60 0.47 -0.83 -15.56
N ARG A 61 1.26 -0.23 -16.44
CA ARG A 61 1.15 -0.42 -17.89
C ARG A 61 2.51 -0.78 -18.45
N ILE A 62 2.55 -1.80 -19.29
CA ILE A 62 3.73 -2.20 -20.06
C ILE A 62 3.26 -2.22 -21.52
N ASP A 63 3.79 -1.29 -22.31
CA ASP A 63 3.35 -0.99 -23.67
C ASP A 63 1.82 -0.78 -23.75
N ASP A 64 1.11 -1.71 -24.41
CA ASP A 64 -0.35 -1.67 -24.59
C ASP A 64 -1.13 -2.41 -23.49
N LYS A 65 -0.45 -3.20 -22.67
CA LYS A 65 -1.05 -3.98 -21.58
C LYS A 65 -1.07 -3.17 -20.30
N LYS A 66 -2.20 -3.19 -19.59
CA LYS A 66 -2.36 -2.46 -18.33
C LYS A 66 -3.17 -3.24 -17.30
N SER A 67 -2.79 -3.06 -16.04
CA SER A 67 -3.58 -3.38 -14.85
C SER A 67 -3.96 -2.08 -14.14
N ASP A 68 -5.18 -2.02 -13.58
CA ASP A 68 -5.64 -0.89 -12.77
C ASP A 68 -6.65 -1.43 -11.76
N ASN A 69 -6.28 -1.48 -10.49
CA ASN A 69 -7.10 -2.03 -9.42
C ASN A 69 -6.99 -1.19 -8.15
N THR A 70 -8.03 -1.28 -7.32
CA THR A 70 -8.07 -0.67 -6.00
C THR A 70 -8.24 -1.77 -4.96
N VAL A 71 -7.32 -1.78 -4.01
CA VAL A 71 -7.43 -2.54 -2.78
C VAL A 71 -7.96 -1.64 -1.68
N THR A 72 -8.95 -2.11 -0.92
CA THR A 72 -9.40 -1.46 0.31
C THR A 72 -9.21 -2.42 1.47
N ALA A 73 -8.58 -1.95 2.54
CA ALA A 73 -8.34 -2.72 3.75
C ALA A 73 -9.07 -2.06 4.91
N ILE A 74 -9.85 -2.84 5.67
CA ILE A 74 -10.59 -2.41 6.85
C ILE A 74 -10.31 -3.39 7.98
N GLN A 75 -9.97 -2.87 9.16
CA GLN A 75 -9.79 -3.60 10.40
C GLN A 75 -10.58 -2.92 11.52
N VAL A 76 -11.39 -3.66 12.28
CA VAL A 76 -12.19 -3.15 13.42
C VAL A 76 -12.27 -4.20 14.53
N GLY A 77 -12.16 -3.78 15.79
CA GLY A 77 -12.40 -4.64 16.97
C GLY A 77 -11.13 -5.25 17.58
N SER A 78 -11.31 -6.01 18.67
CA SER A 78 -10.24 -6.74 19.36
C SER A 78 -10.79 -8.04 19.98
N PRO A 79 -10.52 -9.23 19.40
CA PRO A 79 -9.72 -9.46 18.19
C PRO A 79 -10.36 -8.80 16.95
N PRO A 80 -9.56 -8.42 15.94
CA PRO A 80 -10.07 -7.67 14.81
C PRO A 80 -10.90 -8.55 13.87
N SER A 81 -12.02 -8.01 13.39
CA SER A 81 -12.62 -8.38 12.11
C SER A 81 -11.84 -7.68 10.99
N ARG A 82 -11.61 -8.38 9.89
CA ARG A 82 -10.80 -7.90 8.77
C ARG A 82 -11.57 -8.03 7.46
N LEU A 83 -11.63 -6.95 6.70
CA LEU A 83 -12.17 -6.92 5.34
C LEU A 83 -11.09 -6.40 4.38
N PHE A 84 -10.83 -7.16 3.34
CA PHE A 84 -9.97 -6.79 2.24
C PHE A 84 -10.76 -6.87 0.94
N LYS A 85 -10.87 -5.76 0.21
CA LYS A 85 -11.56 -5.68 -1.08
C LYS A 85 -10.54 -5.51 -2.17
N ASN A 86 -10.61 -6.28 -3.26
CA ASN A 86 -9.78 -6.12 -4.44
C ASN A 86 -10.64 -5.96 -5.69
N HIS A 87 -10.71 -4.75 -6.22
CA HIS A 87 -11.64 -4.36 -7.29
C HIS A 87 -10.85 -3.87 -8.50
N SER A 88 -11.17 -4.38 -9.69
CA SER A 88 -10.67 -3.80 -10.93
C SER A 88 -11.30 -2.43 -11.15
N ASN A 89 -10.48 -1.43 -11.49
CA ASN A 89 -10.95 -0.11 -11.90
C ASN A 89 -11.38 -0.09 -13.38
N ARG A 90 -11.25 -1.22 -14.07
CA ARG A 90 -11.53 -1.36 -15.52
C ARG A 90 -12.72 -2.24 -15.83
N ASP A 91 -12.98 -3.22 -14.97
CA ASP A 91 -14.12 -4.10 -15.08
C ASP A 91 -14.81 -4.21 -13.72
N SER A 92 -15.98 -3.62 -13.58
CA SER A 92 -16.77 -3.69 -12.35
C SER A 92 -17.24 -5.11 -12.01
N ALA A 93 -17.15 -6.06 -12.94
CA ALA A 93 -17.44 -7.47 -12.69
C ALA A 93 -16.25 -8.26 -12.11
N ASP A 94 -15.03 -7.71 -12.20
CA ASP A 94 -13.82 -8.30 -11.66
C ASP A 94 -13.52 -7.74 -10.26
N TYR A 95 -14.03 -8.43 -9.25
CA TYR A 95 -13.70 -8.14 -7.87
C TYR A 95 -13.70 -9.40 -7.02
N ARG A 96 -12.94 -9.33 -5.92
CA ARG A 96 -12.86 -10.35 -4.86
C ARG A 96 -12.76 -9.63 -3.53
N ASP A 97 -13.71 -9.88 -2.63
CA ASP A 97 -13.68 -9.32 -1.28
C ASP A 97 -13.54 -10.45 -0.26
N TYR A 98 -12.61 -10.31 0.67
CA TYR A 98 -12.24 -11.29 1.67
C TYR A 98 -12.58 -10.73 3.04
N TYR A 99 -13.45 -11.43 3.78
CA TYR A 99 -13.94 -11.02 5.07
C TYR A 99 -13.70 -12.12 6.11
N HIS A 100 -12.90 -11.80 7.12
CA HIS A 100 -12.68 -12.63 8.29
C HIS A 100 -13.34 -11.98 9.50
N PRO A 101 -14.48 -12.52 9.99
CA PRO A 101 -15.09 -12.05 11.23
C PRO A 101 -14.19 -12.38 12.43
N ALA A 102 -14.17 -11.47 13.41
CA ALA A 102 -13.45 -11.66 14.67
C ALA A 102 -13.78 -13.02 15.33
N GLY A 103 -12.74 -13.82 15.60
CA GLY A 103 -12.87 -15.12 16.26
C GLY A 103 -13.50 -16.23 15.41
N SER A 104 -13.67 -16.03 14.10
CA SER A 104 -14.17 -17.05 13.20
C SER A 104 -13.05 -18.01 12.76
N ASP A 105 -13.38 -19.29 12.64
CA ASP A 105 -12.50 -20.32 12.05
C ASP A 105 -12.58 -20.36 10.51
N VAL A 106 -13.31 -19.43 9.89
CA VAL A 106 -13.46 -19.34 8.44
C VAL A 106 -13.31 -17.91 7.94
N GLU A 107 -12.74 -17.77 6.74
CA GLU A 107 -12.76 -16.54 5.96
C GLU A 107 -13.80 -16.67 4.85
N TYR A 108 -14.55 -15.61 4.60
CA TYR A 108 -15.54 -15.52 3.54
C TYR A 108 -14.95 -14.75 2.35
N THR A 109 -15.02 -15.33 1.17
CA THR A 109 -14.72 -14.65 -0.10
C THR A 109 -16.02 -14.35 -0.83
N LEU A 110 -16.28 -13.08 -1.13
CA LEU A 110 -17.32 -12.65 -2.05
C LEU A 110 -16.72 -12.48 -3.45
N LEU A 111 -17.30 -13.20 -4.40
CA LEU A 111 -16.88 -13.28 -5.78
C LEU A 111 -17.67 -12.33 -6.68
N GLY A 112 -16.96 -11.59 -7.52
CA GLY A 112 -17.54 -10.85 -8.63
C GLY A 112 -17.99 -11.74 -9.78
N PRO A 113 -18.85 -11.24 -10.68
CA PRO A 113 -19.40 -12.03 -11.79
C PRO A 113 -18.37 -12.73 -12.68
N VAL A 114 -17.15 -12.19 -12.82
CA VAL A 114 -16.05 -12.85 -13.55
C VAL A 114 -15.68 -14.22 -12.95
N TYR A 115 -15.90 -14.40 -11.65
CA TYR A 115 -15.58 -15.61 -10.90
C TYR A 115 -16.79 -16.51 -10.64
N ALA A 116 -17.93 -16.25 -11.28
CA ALA A 116 -19.19 -16.95 -11.01
C ALA A 116 -19.12 -18.48 -11.19
N ASP A 117 -18.22 -18.96 -12.06
CA ASP A 117 -18.04 -20.40 -12.30
C ASP A 117 -17.13 -21.09 -11.27
N LEU A 118 -16.49 -20.35 -10.36
CA LEU A 118 -15.64 -20.94 -9.32
C LEU A 118 -16.44 -21.69 -8.25
N ALA A 119 -17.67 -21.25 -7.95
CA ALA A 119 -18.51 -21.83 -6.91
C ALA A 119 -20.01 -21.66 -7.22
N PRO A 120 -20.90 -22.54 -6.72
CA PRO A 120 -22.35 -22.41 -6.90
C PRO A 120 -22.98 -21.12 -6.35
N THR A 121 -22.33 -20.46 -5.39
CA THR A 121 -22.80 -19.23 -4.76
C THR A 121 -21.72 -18.15 -4.83
N THR A 122 -22.13 -16.88 -4.75
CA THR A 122 -21.18 -15.75 -4.78
C THR A 122 -20.33 -15.65 -3.53
N TRP A 123 -20.80 -16.18 -2.40
CA TRP A 123 -20.00 -16.31 -1.18
C TRP A 123 -19.39 -17.69 -1.08
N VAL A 124 -18.11 -17.74 -0.75
CA VAL A 124 -17.35 -18.95 -0.49
C VAL A 124 -16.76 -18.85 0.90
N SER A 125 -16.82 -19.90 1.72
CA SER A 125 -16.13 -19.94 3.01
C SER A 125 -14.96 -20.92 2.96
N ILE A 126 -13.81 -20.51 3.47
CA ILE A 126 -12.56 -21.27 3.51
C ILE A 126 -12.11 -21.37 4.97
N PRO A 127 -11.57 -22.51 5.45
CA PRO A 127 -11.01 -22.61 6.79
C PRO A 127 -9.88 -21.60 6.94
N TYR A 128 -9.94 -20.79 8.00
CA TYR A 128 -8.94 -19.79 8.29
C TYR A 128 -7.88 -20.40 9.22
N ASP A 129 -6.71 -20.72 8.67
CA ASP A 129 -5.55 -21.05 9.50
C ASP A 129 -4.87 -19.76 9.95
N ASN A 130 -4.98 -19.46 11.23
CA ASN A 130 -4.22 -18.38 11.86
C ASN A 130 -2.77 -18.83 12.07
N ALA A 131 -2.05 -19.10 10.99
CA ALA A 131 -0.69 -19.64 10.97
C ALA A 131 0.38 -18.70 11.59
N GLY A 132 -0.05 -17.69 12.37
CA GLY A 132 0.82 -16.77 13.09
C GLY A 132 1.52 -15.75 12.19
N TYR A 133 1.08 -15.62 10.93
CA TYR A 133 1.66 -14.68 10.00
C TYR A 133 1.38 -13.23 10.42
N GLY A 134 2.40 -12.38 10.26
CA GLY A 134 2.31 -10.95 10.56
C GLY A 134 1.37 -10.21 9.61
N VAL A 135 1.17 -8.92 9.91
CA VAL A 135 0.21 -8.06 9.22
C VAL A 135 0.45 -7.93 7.71
N CYS A 136 1.70 -8.09 7.27
CA CYS A 136 2.09 -8.05 5.86
C CYS A 136 1.67 -9.27 5.03
N PHE A 137 1.27 -10.37 5.67
CA PHE A 137 0.70 -11.54 4.98
C PHE A 137 -0.78 -11.35 4.66
N TRP A 138 -1.46 -10.42 5.33
CA TRP A 138 -2.86 -10.13 5.05
C TRP A 138 -2.98 -9.32 3.75
N GLY A 139 -3.81 -9.78 2.83
CA GLY A 139 -3.92 -9.21 1.47
C GLY A 139 -4.22 -7.71 1.42
N GLY A 140 -4.90 -7.17 2.43
CA GLY A 140 -5.14 -5.72 2.55
C GLY A 140 -3.89 -4.87 2.76
N TYR A 141 -2.82 -5.43 3.30
CA TYR A 141 -1.57 -4.71 3.60
C TYR A 141 -0.33 -5.26 2.90
N THR A 142 -0.43 -6.38 2.20
CA THR A 142 0.74 -6.96 1.49
C THR A 142 1.41 -5.95 0.55
N ALA A 143 0.64 -5.19 -0.23
CA ALA A 143 1.19 -4.20 -1.16
C ALA A 143 1.95 -3.08 -0.43
N VAL A 144 1.36 -2.48 0.61
CA VAL A 144 2.03 -1.40 1.36
C VAL A 144 3.29 -1.89 2.07
N CYS A 145 3.28 -3.12 2.60
CA CYS A 145 4.49 -3.71 3.17
C CYS A 145 5.59 -3.85 2.11
N ARG A 146 5.27 -4.34 0.91
CA ARG A 146 6.23 -4.44 -0.19
C ARG A 146 6.74 -3.07 -0.66
N MET A 147 5.87 -2.06 -0.71
CA MET A 147 6.27 -0.68 -1.01
C MET A 147 7.30 -0.18 0.02
N LEU A 148 7.05 -0.42 1.32
CA LEU A 148 7.98 -0.05 2.38
C LEU A 148 9.29 -0.82 2.31
N SER A 149 9.24 -2.14 2.07
CA SER A 149 10.42 -2.98 1.86
C SER A 149 11.25 -2.51 0.67
N THR A 150 10.59 -2.14 -0.45
CA THR A 150 11.26 -1.59 -1.64
C THR A 150 12.05 -0.34 -1.32
N VAL A 151 11.45 0.56 -0.56
CA VAL A 151 12.11 1.78 -0.13
C VAL A 151 13.28 1.47 0.80
N GLN A 152 13.11 0.54 1.74
CA GLN A 152 14.17 0.10 2.63
C GLN A 152 15.36 -0.49 1.85
N SER A 153 15.11 -1.47 0.98
CA SER A 153 16.10 -2.13 0.13
C SER A 153 16.84 -1.10 -0.74
N SER A 154 16.12 -0.13 -1.31
CA SER A 154 16.73 0.96 -2.09
C SER A 154 17.73 1.78 -1.26
N LEU A 155 17.37 2.14 -0.02
CA LEU A 155 18.26 2.89 0.88
C LEU A 155 19.50 2.09 1.29
N GLU A 156 19.33 0.80 1.56
CA GLU A 156 20.43 -0.11 1.90
C GLU A 156 21.39 -0.31 0.71
N ASN A 157 20.87 -0.30 -0.51
CA ASN A 157 21.64 -0.39 -1.76
C ASN A 157 22.36 0.92 -2.14
N GLY A 158 22.28 1.96 -1.31
CA GLY A 158 22.96 3.23 -1.51
C GLY A 158 22.22 4.21 -2.42
N ASN A 159 20.97 3.92 -2.78
CA ASN A 159 20.09 4.92 -3.38
C ASN A 159 19.67 5.90 -2.30
N ALA A 160 19.72 7.20 -2.59
CA ALA A 160 19.56 8.22 -1.57
C ALA A 160 18.08 8.55 -1.32
N ALA A 161 17.68 8.62 -0.04
CA ALA A 161 16.59 9.49 0.35
C ALA A 161 16.97 10.93 -0.05
N LYS A 162 16.23 11.50 -1.00
CA LYS A 162 16.56 12.83 -1.54
C LYS A 162 16.21 13.95 -0.57
N GLN A 163 15.12 13.78 0.17
CA GLN A 163 14.55 14.88 0.92
C GLN A 163 13.69 14.37 2.09
N ALA A 164 13.78 15.07 3.22
CA ALA A 164 12.75 15.06 4.26
C ALA A 164 12.30 16.49 4.52
N LYS A 165 10.99 16.68 4.70
CA LYS A 165 10.36 17.98 4.92
C LYS A 165 9.31 17.87 6.01
N SER A 166 9.48 18.63 7.09
CA SER A 166 8.42 18.83 8.07
C SER A 166 7.45 19.92 7.57
N LEU A 167 6.15 19.65 7.69
CA LEU A 167 5.08 20.56 7.31
C LEU A 167 4.58 21.35 8.54
N ARG A 168 3.77 22.40 8.28
CA ARG A 168 3.30 23.32 9.33
C ARG A 168 2.40 22.67 10.37
N ASP A 169 1.69 21.61 9.99
CA ASP A 169 0.82 20.83 10.85
C ASP A 169 1.57 19.77 11.68
N GLY A 170 2.91 19.66 11.51
CA GLY A 170 3.75 18.68 12.18
C GLY A 170 3.96 17.39 11.40
N SER A 171 3.24 17.19 10.28
CA SER A 171 3.44 16.03 9.40
C SER A 171 4.82 16.06 8.73
N VAL A 172 5.28 14.90 8.27
CA VAL A 172 6.57 14.74 7.59
C VAL A 172 6.33 14.16 6.20
N GLU A 173 6.96 14.76 5.20
CA GLU A 173 7.03 14.24 3.84
C GLU A 173 8.47 13.79 3.58
N LEU A 174 8.59 12.56 3.09
CA LEU A 174 9.86 11.94 2.71
C LEU A 174 9.82 11.65 1.21
N THR A 175 10.93 11.90 0.53
CA THR A 175 11.11 11.55 -0.89
C THR A 175 12.32 10.67 -1.04
N ALA A 176 12.13 9.53 -1.70
CA ALA A 176 13.16 8.56 -2.01
C ALA A 176 13.15 8.23 -3.50
N GLU A 177 14.31 7.88 -4.04
CA GLU A 177 14.41 7.23 -5.33
C GLU A 177 14.46 5.72 -5.12
N VAL A 178 13.57 5.03 -5.80
CA VAL A 178 13.52 3.56 -5.85
C VAL A 178 13.84 3.16 -7.27
N THR A 179 14.72 2.18 -7.48
CA THR A 179 14.94 1.69 -8.85
C THR A 179 13.80 0.77 -9.28
N LEU A 180 13.54 0.68 -10.58
CA LEU A 180 12.60 -0.33 -11.10
C LEU A 180 13.04 -1.75 -10.70
N ARG A 181 14.35 -2.00 -10.58
CA ARG A 181 14.91 -3.26 -10.07
C ARG A 181 14.38 -3.60 -8.68
N ASP A 182 14.56 -2.72 -7.71
CA ASP A 182 14.12 -2.94 -6.32
C ASP A 182 12.60 -3.16 -6.27
N PHE A 183 11.84 -2.37 -7.05
CA PHE A 183 10.38 -2.49 -7.14
C PHE A 183 9.91 -3.86 -7.65
N LEU A 184 10.59 -4.40 -8.66
CA LEU A 184 10.29 -5.71 -9.23
C LEU A 184 10.75 -6.86 -8.32
N GLU A 185 11.91 -6.72 -7.66
CA GLU A 185 12.46 -7.72 -6.75
C GLU A 185 11.60 -7.91 -5.49
N GLU A 186 11.12 -6.81 -4.91
CA GLU A 186 10.18 -6.81 -3.77
C GLU A 186 8.73 -7.12 -4.18
N ARG A 187 8.47 -7.23 -5.49
CA ARG A 187 7.18 -7.62 -6.07
C ARG A 187 6.02 -6.72 -5.64
N VAL A 188 6.23 -5.41 -5.56
CA VAL A 188 5.16 -4.44 -5.25
C VAL A 188 3.94 -4.70 -6.14
N VAL A 189 4.20 -4.94 -7.42
CA VAL A 189 3.28 -5.54 -8.38
C VAL A 189 3.83 -6.90 -8.80
N ILE A 190 2.94 -7.90 -8.90
CA ILE A 190 3.30 -9.21 -9.45
C ILE A 190 3.03 -9.16 -10.95
N LEU A 191 4.10 -9.25 -11.73
CA LEU A 191 4.03 -9.27 -13.18
C LEU A 191 4.27 -10.69 -13.71
N PRO A 192 3.53 -11.14 -14.73
CA PRO A 192 3.82 -12.40 -15.41
C PRO A 192 5.15 -12.32 -16.17
N ASP A 193 5.78 -13.47 -16.44
CA ASP A 193 7.10 -13.52 -17.08
C ASP A 193 7.18 -12.75 -18.40
N TRP A 194 6.13 -12.85 -19.24
CA TRP A 194 6.07 -12.13 -20.52
C TRP A 194 6.15 -10.60 -20.35
N ALA A 195 5.70 -10.06 -19.22
CA ALA A 195 5.74 -8.64 -18.93
C ALA A 195 7.12 -8.20 -18.41
N LEU A 196 7.94 -9.13 -17.92
CA LEU A 196 9.30 -8.88 -17.47
C LEU A 196 10.33 -8.98 -18.61
N GLU A 197 10.07 -9.79 -19.63
CA GLU A 197 10.92 -9.96 -20.82
C GLU A 197 11.33 -8.64 -21.52
N PRO A 198 10.45 -7.65 -21.76
CA PRO A 198 10.82 -6.40 -22.44
C PRO A 198 11.64 -5.43 -21.56
N ILE A 199 11.73 -5.69 -20.24
CA ILE A 199 12.40 -4.78 -19.30
C ILE A 199 13.91 -4.98 -19.36
N SER A 200 14.58 -4.15 -20.16
CA SER A 200 16.03 -4.13 -20.30
C SER A 200 16.75 -3.78 -18.99
N GLU A 201 18.04 -4.12 -18.88
CA GLU A 201 18.87 -3.74 -17.72
C GLU A 201 18.92 -2.22 -17.51
N GLU A 202 18.98 -1.43 -18.58
CA GLU A 202 18.93 0.03 -18.50
C GLU A 202 17.62 0.51 -17.85
N MET A 203 16.48 -0.06 -18.25
CA MET A 203 15.20 0.28 -17.63
C MET A 203 15.12 -0.13 -16.16
N ARG A 204 15.79 -1.20 -15.75
CA ARG A 204 15.81 -1.66 -14.35
C ARG A 204 16.51 -0.67 -13.43
N ASP A 205 17.49 0.06 -13.95
CA ASP A 205 18.26 1.04 -13.19
C ASP A 205 17.58 2.43 -13.15
N GLU A 206 16.51 2.63 -13.94
CA GLU A 206 15.72 3.86 -13.91
C GLU A 206 14.90 3.99 -12.63
N VAL A 207 14.62 5.24 -12.27
CA VAL A 207 14.04 5.61 -10.98
C VAL A 207 12.52 5.72 -11.04
N ILE A 208 11.89 5.21 -9.99
CA ILE A 208 10.51 5.43 -9.58
C ILE A 208 10.52 6.44 -8.43
N GLU A 209 9.92 7.60 -8.65
CA GLU A 209 9.81 8.63 -7.63
C GLU A 209 8.87 8.16 -6.53
N THR A 210 9.37 8.10 -5.30
CA THR A 210 8.59 7.64 -4.15
C THR A 210 8.41 8.76 -3.14
N ARG A 211 7.16 9.07 -2.78
CA ARG A 211 6.78 9.99 -1.70
C ARG A 211 6.13 9.22 -0.57
N ILE A 212 6.55 9.46 0.66
CA ILE A 212 5.92 8.94 1.87
C ILE A 212 5.48 10.12 2.74
N LYS A 213 4.24 10.07 3.23
CA LYS A 213 3.72 11.05 4.16
C LYS A 213 3.40 10.40 5.50
N LEU A 214 3.86 11.03 6.57
CA LEU A 214 3.59 10.65 7.95
C LEU A 214 2.74 11.72 8.63
N ASP A 215 1.88 11.32 9.56
CA ASP A 215 1.18 12.26 10.45
C ASP A 215 2.14 12.88 11.49
N PRO A 216 1.69 13.87 12.30
CA PRO A 216 2.51 14.48 13.34
C PRO A 216 3.01 13.51 14.42
N GLU A 217 2.32 12.38 14.60
CA GLU A 217 2.72 11.29 15.51
C GLU A 217 3.77 10.36 14.87
N GLY A 218 4.05 10.53 13.57
CA GLY A 218 5.00 9.73 12.81
C GLY A 218 4.41 8.45 12.21
N ARG A 219 3.08 8.28 12.21
CA ARG A 219 2.38 7.13 11.62
C ARG A 219 2.18 7.31 10.12
N LEU A 220 2.03 6.21 9.39
CA LEU A 220 1.83 6.27 7.95
C LEU A 220 0.52 6.98 7.61
N LYS A 221 0.57 7.92 6.68
CA LYS A 221 -0.64 8.46 6.04
C LYS A 221 -0.73 8.12 4.58
N GLU A 222 0.39 8.08 3.87
CA GLU A 222 0.39 7.95 2.42
C GLU A 222 1.72 7.41 1.90
N ILE A 223 1.66 6.62 0.82
CA ILE A 223 2.82 6.32 -0.03
C ILE A 223 2.38 6.46 -1.49
N GLU A 224 3.12 7.23 -2.27
CA GLU A 224 2.99 7.29 -3.72
C GLU A 224 4.29 6.81 -4.37
N MET A 225 4.20 5.91 -5.35
CA MET A 225 5.31 5.50 -6.21
C MET A 225 4.90 5.74 -7.67
N ASN A 226 5.59 6.63 -8.36
CA ASN A 226 5.27 6.98 -9.74
C ASN A 226 6.51 6.87 -10.62
N GLY A 227 6.38 6.17 -11.74
CA GLY A 227 7.45 6.01 -12.72
C GLY A 227 6.89 5.95 -14.14
N LEU A 228 7.60 6.58 -15.08
CA LEU A 228 7.39 6.40 -16.52
C LEU A 228 8.77 6.18 -17.13
N ILE A 229 9.06 4.93 -17.47
CA ILE A 229 10.37 4.48 -17.89
C ILE A 229 10.28 3.98 -19.33
N SER A 230 11.19 4.43 -20.19
CA SER A 230 11.24 4.05 -21.59
C SER A 230 12.63 3.56 -21.97
N GLY A 231 12.72 2.44 -22.66
CA GLY A 231 14.00 1.86 -23.08
C GLY A 231 13.80 0.74 -24.09
N GLY A 232 14.73 0.59 -25.04
CA GLY A 232 14.67 -0.49 -26.04
C GLY A 232 13.42 -0.50 -26.94
N GLY A 233 12.66 0.60 -27.02
CA GLY A 233 11.38 0.66 -27.75
C GLY A 233 10.15 0.25 -26.92
N HIS A 234 10.34 -0.05 -25.64
CA HIS A 234 9.30 -0.39 -24.68
C HIS A 234 9.07 0.73 -23.68
N GLU A 235 7.89 0.75 -23.07
CA GLU A 235 7.50 1.71 -22.05
C GLU A 235 6.81 1.02 -20.87
N ILE A 236 7.21 1.37 -19.65
CA ILE A 236 6.54 0.95 -18.41
C ILE A 236 6.10 2.17 -17.61
N GLU A 237 4.84 2.18 -17.20
CA GLU A 237 4.23 3.22 -16.36
C GLU A 237 3.73 2.58 -15.06
N ILE A 238 4.17 3.09 -13.92
CA ILE A 238 3.84 2.62 -12.58
C ILE A 238 3.19 3.78 -11.82
N LYS A 239 2.05 3.52 -11.19
CA LYS A 239 1.37 4.45 -10.30
C LYS A 239 0.75 3.67 -9.15
N GLU A 240 1.48 3.62 -8.05
CA GLU A 240 1.01 3.04 -6.80
C GLU A 240 0.67 4.17 -5.83
N HIS A 241 -0.49 4.11 -5.21
CA HIS A 241 -0.92 5.09 -4.22
C HIS A 241 -1.64 4.42 -3.06
N TYR A 242 -0.94 4.31 -1.94
CA TYR A 242 -1.48 3.88 -0.65
C TYR A 242 -1.88 5.10 0.18
N GLN A 243 -3.05 5.07 0.82
CA GLN A 243 -3.48 6.11 1.75
C GLN A 243 -4.27 5.53 2.94
N VAL A 244 -4.04 6.08 4.13
CA VAL A 244 -4.80 5.79 5.35
C VAL A 244 -5.96 6.75 5.47
N LEU A 245 -7.17 6.20 5.53
CA LEU A 245 -8.43 6.91 5.63
C LEU A 245 -8.84 7.14 7.09
N GLU A 246 -9.99 7.77 7.28
CA GLU A 246 -10.59 7.88 8.60
C GLU A 246 -10.86 6.51 9.22
N PRO A 247 -10.72 6.35 10.55
CA PRO A 247 -10.95 5.07 11.21
C PRO A 247 -12.34 4.50 10.91
N PRO A 248 -12.44 3.21 10.55
CA PRO A 248 -13.70 2.56 10.25
C PRO A 248 -14.49 2.27 11.51
N THR A 249 -15.79 2.05 11.33
CA THR A 249 -16.71 1.53 12.36
C THR A 249 -17.15 0.11 11.99
N GLU A 250 -17.85 -0.58 12.89
CA GLU A 250 -18.44 -1.90 12.59
C GLU A 250 -19.39 -1.86 11.38
N GLU A 251 -20.02 -0.71 11.10
CA GLU A 251 -20.88 -0.50 9.93
C GLU A 251 -20.10 -0.56 8.60
N SER A 252 -18.77 -0.47 8.65
CA SER A 252 -17.90 -0.60 7.48
C SER A 252 -17.66 -2.05 7.06
N LEU A 253 -18.09 -3.02 7.88
CA LEU A 253 -17.93 -4.45 7.62
C LEU A 253 -19.21 -5.06 7.02
N PRO A 254 -19.09 -6.08 6.15
CA PRO A 254 -20.26 -6.79 5.66
C PRO A 254 -20.89 -7.64 6.77
N THR A 255 -22.19 -7.87 6.64
CA THR A 255 -22.89 -8.88 7.44
C THR A 255 -22.45 -10.28 7.02
N ILE A 256 -22.34 -11.20 7.99
CA ILE A 256 -22.07 -12.61 7.68
C ILE A 256 -23.22 -13.16 6.81
N PRO A 257 -22.91 -13.78 5.65
CA PRO A 257 -23.94 -14.35 4.78
C PRO A 257 -24.63 -15.55 5.45
N PRO A 258 -25.92 -15.79 5.17
CA PRO A 258 -26.60 -17.02 5.60
C PRO A 258 -25.97 -18.28 5.00
N ASP A 259 -25.98 -19.39 5.74
CA ASP A 259 -25.34 -20.67 5.33
C ASP A 259 -25.82 -21.19 3.96
N ASP A 260 -27.08 -20.95 3.59
CA ASP A 260 -27.66 -21.37 2.30
C ASP A 260 -27.20 -20.52 1.11
N GLN A 261 -26.47 -19.43 1.37
CA GLN A 261 -25.86 -18.55 0.38
C GLN A 261 -24.34 -18.72 0.29
N VAL A 262 -23.76 -19.69 1.01
CA VAL A 262 -22.32 -19.90 1.11
C VAL A 262 -21.92 -21.27 0.59
N THR A 263 -20.96 -21.30 -0.32
CA THR A 263 -20.28 -22.52 -0.74
C THR A 263 -19.12 -22.77 0.22
N ALA A 264 -19.24 -23.80 1.06
CA ALA A 264 -18.18 -24.14 2.00
C ALA A 264 -17.13 -25.06 1.37
N LEU A 265 -15.89 -24.56 1.25
CA LEU A 265 -14.72 -25.38 0.96
C LEU A 265 -14.21 -25.90 2.31
N LYS A 266 -14.04 -27.22 2.45
CA LYS A 266 -13.78 -27.84 3.76
C LYS A 266 -12.46 -28.61 3.82
N THR A 267 -11.79 -28.76 2.68
CA THR A 267 -10.57 -29.57 2.55
C THR A 267 -9.55 -28.78 1.75
N ASP A 268 -8.27 -29.00 2.04
CA ASP A 268 -7.17 -28.32 1.36
C ASP A 268 -7.26 -28.50 -0.17
N ALA A 269 -7.59 -29.70 -0.64
CA ALA A 269 -7.76 -29.97 -2.07
C ALA A 269 -8.85 -29.11 -2.75
N GLN A 270 -9.95 -28.81 -2.05
CA GLN A 270 -10.99 -27.92 -2.57
C GLN A 270 -10.53 -26.45 -2.60
N VAL A 271 -9.74 -26.07 -1.60
CA VAL A 271 -9.18 -24.71 -1.49
C VAL A 271 -8.13 -24.50 -2.57
N ASP A 272 -7.25 -25.47 -2.78
CA ASP A 272 -6.23 -25.47 -3.83
C ASP A 272 -6.88 -25.39 -5.22
N GLU A 273 -7.85 -26.26 -5.52
CA GLU A 273 -8.56 -26.23 -6.81
C GLU A 273 -9.25 -24.88 -7.04
N PHE A 274 -9.85 -24.30 -6.00
CA PHE A 274 -10.47 -22.98 -6.07
C PHE A 274 -9.47 -21.88 -6.42
N TYR A 275 -8.31 -21.85 -5.75
CA TYR A 275 -7.27 -20.85 -6.02
C TYR A 275 -6.55 -21.08 -7.35
N ASP A 276 -6.32 -22.33 -7.77
CA ASP A 276 -5.74 -22.65 -9.07
C ASP A 276 -6.63 -22.14 -10.21
N ARG A 277 -7.94 -22.44 -10.15
CA ARG A 277 -8.91 -21.93 -11.13
C ARG A 277 -9.05 -20.41 -11.09
N MET A 278 -8.98 -19.81 -9.89
CA MET A 278 -8.97 -18.35 -9.75
C MET A 278 -7.74 -17.74 -10.43
N ASN A 279 -6.57 -18.36 -10.26
CA ASN A 279 -5.31 -17.92 -10.87
C ASN A 279 -5.34 -18.06 -12.40
N GLU A 280 -6.00 -19.07 -12.95
CA GLU A 280 -6.20 -19.20 -14.40
C GLU A 280 -7.00 -18.02 -14.97
N ILE A 281 -8.04 -17.58 -14.25
CA ILE A 281 -8.87 -16.44 -14.65
C ILE A 281 -8.05 -15.14 -14.59
N THR A 282 -7.29 -14.92 -13.52
CA THR A 282 -6.52 -13.68 -13.31
C THR A 282 -5.25 -13.59 -14.17
N SER A 283 -4.65 -14.72 -14.53
CA SER A 283 -3.41 -14.77 -15.33
C SER A 283 -3.66 -14.75 -16.85
N GLY A 284 -4.90 -14.97 -17.29
CA GLY A 284 -5.27 -15.01 -18.71
C GLY A 284 -5.60 -13.64 -19.34
N GLY A 285 -5.54 -12.55 -18.56
CA GLY A 285 -5.93 -11.18 -18.95
C GLY A 285 -4.83 -10.33 -19.60
#